data_AF-A0AAN0JVS1-F1
#
_entry.id   AF-A0AAN0JVS1-F1
#
_cell.length_a   1.000
_cell.length_b   1.000
_cell.length_c   1.000
_cell.angle_alpha   90.00
_cell.angle_beta   90.00
_cell.angle_gamma   90.00
#
_symmetry.space_group_name_H-M   'P 1'
#
loop_
_entity.id
_entity.type
_entity.pdbx_description
1 polymer ?
#
loop_
_entity_poly.entity_id
_entity_poly.type
_entity_poly.pdbx_seq_one_letter_code
_entity_poly.pdbx_strand_id
1 'polypeptide(L)'
;MEMHPACRILAHYTSDQYLVSAALPQMAMPLYKEKLVKESNVLVLDSEGLLVQVKEAVCIDYRKLLTFAVILSKLSATAEIGNAIIKDYYREAYGSSIDNS
;
A
#
# COMPACT_ATOMS: atom_id res chain seq x y z
N MET A 1 5.78 -16.60 12.06
CA MET A 1 6.15 -15.19 11.83
C MET A 1 4.86 -14.40 11.88
N GLU A 2 4.66 -13.60 12.92
CA GLU A 2 3.48 -12.74 13.00
C GLU A 2 3.62 -11.67 11.92
N MET A 3 2.71 -11.64 10.95
CA MET A 3 2.67 -10.56 9.96
C MET A 3 2.20 -9.29 10.66
N HIS A 4 2.95 -8.20 10.48
CA HIS A 4 2.51 -6.89 10.95
C HIS A 4 1.11 -6.57 10.38
N PRO A 5 0.19 -5.99 11.16
CA PRO A 5 -1.18 -5.69 10.69
C PRO A 5 -1.20 -4.87 9.40
N ALA A 6 -0.22 -3.97 9.21
CA ALA A 6 -0.03 -3.25 7.95
C ALA A 6 0.21 -4.17 6.74
N CYS A 7 1.03 -5.22 6.86
CA CYS A 7 1.22 -6.20 5.79
C CYS A 7 -0.09 -6.92 5.45
N ARG A 8 -0.89 -7.24 6.48
CA ARG A 8 -2.17 -7.94 6.31
C ARG A 8 -3.20 -7.07 5.62
N ILE A 9 -3.31 -5.80 6.01
CA ILE A 9 -4.17 -4.81 5.33
C ILE A 9 -3.75 -4.69 3.87
N LEU A 10 -2.46 -4.49 3.59
CA LEU A 10 -1.97 -4.37 2.22
C LEU A 10 -2.27 -5.62 1.40
N ALA A 11 -2.06 -6.82 1.94
CA ALA A 11 -2.34 -8.08 1.25
C ALA A 11 -3.83 -8.23 0.89
N HIS A 12 -4.73 -7.76 1.76
CA HIS A 12 -6.16 -7.78 1.50
C HIS A 12 -6.53 -6.93 0.27
N TYR A 13 -6.08 -5.68 0.23
CA TYR A 13 -6.40 -4.75 -0.88
C TYR A 13 -5.63 -5.02 -2.17
N THR A 14 -4.48 -5.70 -2.08
CA THR A 14 -3.66 -6.04 -3.24
C THR A 14 -3.96 -7.43 -3.81
N SER A 15 -4.97 -8.12 -3.25
CA SER A 15 -5.59 -9.29 -3.87
C SER A 15 -6.51 -8.89 -5.04
N ASP A 16 -6.82 -7.60 -5.18
CA ASP A 16 -7.58 -7.06 -6.29
C ASP A 16 -6.71 -6.94 -7.55
N GLN A 17 -7.06 -7.72 -8.59
CA GLN A 17 -6.31 -7.80 -9.84
C GLN A 17 -6.29 -6.48 -10.61
N TYR A 18 -7.30 -5.62 -10.45
CA TYR A 18 -7.35 -4.30 -11.08
C TYR A 18 -6.29 -3.37 -10.48
N LEU A 19 -6.14 -3.37 -9.16
CA LEU A 19 -5.12 -2.56 -8.48
C LEU A 19 -3.72 -2.93 -8.96
N VAL A 20 -3.44 -4.23 -9.06
CA VAL A 20 -2.14 -4.75 -9.49
C VAL A 20 -1.89 -4.43 -10.96
N SER A 21 -2.84 -4.75 -11.84
CA SER A 21 -2.59 -4.71 -13.28
C SER A 21 -2.73 -3.31 -13.90
N ALA A 22 -3.63 -2.47 -13.37
CA ALA A 22 -3.96 -1.18 -13.99
C ALA A 22 -3.42 0.02 -13.21
N ALA A 23 -3.45 -0.01 -11.87
CA ALA A 23 -3.11 1.16 -11.07
C ALA A 23 -1.62 1.21 -10.69
N LEU A 24 -1.02 0.09 -10.29
CA LEU A 24 0.38 0.04 -9.87
C LEU A 24 1.37 0.58 -10.91
N PRO A 25 1.27 0.23 -12.22
CA PRO A 25 2.18 0.74 -13.24
C PRO A 25 2.12 2.27 -13.36
N GLN A 26 0.92 2.86 -13.23
CA GLN A 26 0.72 4.31 -13.30
C GLN A 26 1.33 5.05 -12.09
N MET A 27 1.59 4.34 -10.99
CA MET A 27 2.16 4.88 -9.77
C MET A 27 3.64 4.54 -9.59
N ALA A 28 4.31 3.89 -10.54
CA ALA A 28 5.70 3.46 -10.38
C ALA A 28 6.65 4.62 -10.02
N MET A 29 6.47 5.78 -10.64
CA MET A 29 7.26 7.00 -10.39
C MET A 29 7.02 7.62 -8.98
N PRO A 30 5.76 7.84 -8.52
CA PRO A 30 5.54 8.30 -7.16
C PRO A 30 5.97 7.27 -6.09
N LEU A 31 5.83 5.97 -6.35
CA LEU A 31 6.33 4.92 -5.44
C LEU A 31 7.85 4.98 -5.28
N TYR A 32 8.58 5.23 -6.37
CA TYR A 32 10.02 5.43 -6.33
C TYR A 32 10.41 6.63 -5.48
N LYS A 33 9.75 7.78 -5.71
CA LYS A 33 10.02 9.03 -5.00
C LYS A 33 9.88 8.89 -3.48
N GLU A 34 8.89 8.10 -3.04
CA GLU A 34 8.63 7.81 -1.64
C GLU A 34 9.47 6.64 -1.08
N LYS A 35 10.44 6.13 -1.85
CA LYS A 35 11.32 5.01 -1.46
C LYS A 35 10.52 3.77 -1.05
N LEU A 36 9.41 3.51 -1.75
CA LEU A 36 8.65 2.26 -1.65
C LEU A 36 9.21 1.20 -2.60
N VAL A 37 9.84 1.63 -3.69
CA VAL A 37 10.52 0.77 -4.68
C VAL A 37 11.89 1.35 -5.04
N LYS A 38 12.83 0.51 -5.45
CA LYS A 38 14.19 0.94 -5.87
C LYS A 38 14.20 1.42 -7.33
N GLU A 39 15.04 2.41 -7.65
CA GLU A 39 15.17 2.99 -9.01
C GLU A 39 15.42 1.93 -10.09
N SER A 40 16.34 1.00 -9.81
CA SER A 40 16.72 -0.10 -10.71
C SER A 40 15.54 -1.00 -11.08
N ASN A 41 14.46 -0.97 -10.30
CA ASN A 41 13.35 -1.88 -10.41
C ASN A 41 12.08 -1.22 -10.98
N VAL A 42 12.02 0.11 -11.02
CA VAL A 42 10.87 0.88 -11.53
C VAL A 42 10.67 0.68 -13.03
N LEU A 43 11.76 0.51 -13.77
CA LEU A 43 11.75 0.35 -15.22
C LEU A 43 11.87 -1.11 -15.68
N VAL A 44 12.11 -2.04 -14.74
CA VAL A 44 12.45 -3.45 -15.03
C VAL A 44 11.37 -4.41 -14.54
N LEU A 45 10.66 -4.07 -13.46
CA LEU A 45 9.63 -4.94 -12.90
C LEU A 45 8.26 -4.69 -13.52
N ASP A 46 7.54 -5.77 -13.73
CA ASP A 46 6.11 -5.73 -14.02
C ASP A 46 5.30 -5.32 -12.77
N SER A 47 3.98 -5.20 -12.94
CA SER A 47 3.03 -4.87 -11.87
C SER A 47 3.19 -5.70 -10.61
N GLU A 48 3.46 -7.00 -10.74
CA GLU A 48 3.58 -7.92 -9.61
C GLU A 48 4.93 -7.76 -8.91
N GLY A 49 6.01 -7.54 -9.66
CA GLY A 49 7.31 -7.21 -9.08
C GLY A 49 7.30 -5.87 -8.32
N LEU A 50 6.59 -4.85 -8.83
CA LEU A 50 6.38 -3.59 -8.11
C LEU A 50 5.59 -3.83 -6.80
N LEU A 51 4.56 -4.67 -6.84
CA LEU A 51 3.76 -5.02 -5.67
C LEU A 51 4.59 -5.73 -4.59
N VAL A 52 5.45 -6.68 -4.98
CA VAL A 52 6.31 -7.41 -4.05
C VAL A 52 7.21 -6.45 -3.28
N GLN A 53 7.85 -5.48 -3.95
CA GLN A 53 8.67 -4.50 -3.26
C GLN A 53 7.88 -3.58 -2.33
N VAL A 54 6.68 -3.16 -2.73
CA VAL A 54 5.79 -2.38 -1.85
C VAL A 54 5.45 -3.20 -0.61
N LYS A 55 5.13 -4.50 -0.75
CA LYS A 55 4.87 -5.41 0.37
C LYS A 55 6.08 -5.55 1.28
N GLU A 56 7.28 -5.78 0.74
CA GLU A 56 8.51 -5.84 1.52
C GLU A 56 8.75 -4.54 2.28
N ALA A 57 8.64 -3.39 1.61
CA ALA A 57 8.85 -2.09 2.21
C ALA A 57 7.85 -1.82 3.36
N VAL A 58 6.58 -2.16 3.18
CA VAL A 58 5.54 -2.02 4.22
C VAL A 58 5.76 -2.98 5.39
N CYS A 59 6.27 -4.19 5.13
CA CYS A 59 6.58 -5.13 6.19
C CYS A 59 7.83 -4.77 6.99
N ILE A 60 8.78 -4.06 6.37
CA ILE A 60 9.95 -3.51 7.06
C ILE A 60 9.57 -2.25 7.84
N ASP A 61 8.75 -1.37 7.26
CA ASP A 61 8.32 -0.12 7.87
C ASP A 61 6.82 0.09 7.64
N TYR A 62 6.03 -0.20 8.68
CA TYR A 62 4.57 -0.15 8.61
C TYR A 62 4.01 1.23 8.22
N ARG A 63 4.75 2.31 8.46
CA ARG A 63 4.32 3.68 8.11
C ARG A 63 4.28 3.88 6.60
N LYS A 64 5.04 3.08 5.85
CA LYS A 64 5.00 3.07 4.39
C LYS A 64 3.65 2.65 3.83
N LEU A 65 2.83 1.92 4.60
CA LEU A 65 1.46 1.62 4.18
C LEU A 65 0.64 2.90 4.02
N LEU A 66 0.76 3.83 4.96
CA LEU A 66 0.06 5.10 4.89
C LEU A 66 0.52 5.90 3.66
N THR A 67 1.83 5.93 3.40
CA THR A 67 2.37 6.60 2.20
C THR A 67 1.85 5.98 0.91
N PHE A 68 1.84 4.64 0.82
CA PHE A 68 1.27 3.92 -0.31
C PHE A 68 -0.22 4.26 -0.51
N ALA A 69 -0.99 4.26 0.57
CA ALA A 69 -2.41 4.57 0.55
C ALA A 69 -2.69 6.02 0.12
N VAL A 70 -1.87 6.97 0.55
CA VAL A 70 -1.95 8.38 0.11
C VAL A 70 -1.65 8.52 -1.38
N ILE A 71 -0.73 7.72 -1.94
CA ILE A 71 -0.47 7.72 -3.39
C ILE A 71 -1.69 7.16 -4.13
N LEU A 72 -2.26 6.05 -3.65
CA LEU A 72 -3.50 5.48 -4.21
C LEU A 72 -4.67 6.47 -4.18
N SER A 73 -4.82 7.22 -3.08
CA SER A 73 -5.87 8.22 -2.91
C SER A 73 -5.80 9.38 -3.92
N LYS A 74 -4.64 9.62 -4.53
CA LYS A 74 -4.45 10.70 -5.53
C LYS A 74 -4.91 10.32 -6.93
N LEU A 75 -5.07 9.04 -7.21
CA LEU A 75 -5.60 8.57 -8.50
C LEU A 75 -7.09 8.30 -8.36
N SER A 76 -7.91 8.95 -9.19
CA SER A 76 -9.38 8.79 -9.15
C SER A 76 -9.81 7.32 -9.20
N ALA A 77 -9.14 6.52 -10.04
CA ALA A 77 -9.40 5.09 -10.20
C ALA A 77 -9.15 4.24 -8.94
N THR A 78 -8.28 4.70 -8.03
CA THR A 78 -7.94 3.98 -6.80
C THR A 78 -8.20 4.79 -5.54
N ALA A 79 -8.92 5.90 -5.67
CA ALA A 79 -9.11 6.84 -4.58
C ALA A 79 -9.86 6.19 -3.42
N GLU A 80 -10.87 5.39 -3.75
CA GLU A 80 -11.66 4.62 -2.78
C GLU A 80 -10.79 3.59 -2.04
N ILE A 81 -9.94 2.85 -2.77
CA ILE A 81 -9.06 1.85 -2.18
C ILE A 81 -8.01 2.49 -1.29
N GLY A 82 -7.38 3.58 -1.73
CA GLY A 82 -6.42 4.34 -0.93
C GLY A 82 -7.05 4.82 0.38
N ASN A 83 -8.25 5.40 0.31
CA ASN A 83 -8.97 5.88 1.50
C ASN A 83 -9.37 4.73 2.44
N ALA A 84 -9.76 3.58 1.90
CA ALA A 84 -10.08 2.39 2.69
C ALA A 84 -8.84 1.88 3.45
N ILE A 85 -7.68 1.79 2.79
CA ILE A 85 -6.41 1.41 3.42
C ILE A 85 -6.03 2.40 4.54
N ILE A 86 -6.16 3.72 4.30
CA ILE A 86 -5.90 4.74 5.33
C ILE A 86 -6.77 4.51 6.56
N LYS A 87 -8.07 4.28 6.35
CA LYS A 87 -9.03 4.04 7.44
C LYS A 87 -8.68 2.78 8.24
N ASP A 88 -8.34 1.68 7.58
CA ASP A 88 -7.94 0.44 8.25
C ASP A 88 -6.60 0.55 8.95
N TYR A 89 -5.64 1.29 8.37
CA TYR A 89 -4.37 1.60 9.03
C TYR A 89 -4.59 2.35 10.35
N TYR A 90 -5.44 3.37 10.35
CA TYR A 90 -5.76 4.11 11.58
C TYR A 90 -6.58 3.26 12.56
N ARG A 91 -7.48 2.41 12.08
CA ARG A 91 -8.22 1.45 12.94
C ARG A 91 -7.26 0.48 13.62
N GLU A 92 -6.28 -0.07 12.94
CA GLU A 92 -5.31 -0.98 13.57
C GLU A 92 -4.31 -0.23 14.47
N ALA A 93 -3.91 1.00 14.09
CA ALA A 93 -2.95 1.80 14.87
C ALA A 93 -3.55 2.47 16.12
N TYR A 94 -4.84 2.81 16.11
CA TYR A 94 -5.53 3.55 17.18
C TYR A 94 -6.78 2.85 17.72
N GLY A 95 -7.16 1.69 17.18
CA GLY A 95 -8.40 0.97 17.52
C GLY A 95 -8.42 0.27 18.87
N SER A 96 -7.44 0.53 19.75
CA SER A 96 -7.57 0.18 21.17
C SER A 96 -8.27 1.28 21.99
N SER A 97 -8.86 2.30 21.35
CA SER A 97 -9.59 3.39 22.02
C SER A 97 -10.89 3.74 21.31
N ILE A 98 -11.76 2.76 21.06
CA ILE A 98 -13.21 3.01 21.05
C ILE A 98 -13.82 1.88 21.88
N ASP A 99 -13.66 1.99 23.20
CA ASP A 99 -14.64 1.45 24.12
C ASP A 99 -15.96 2.22 23.97
N ASN A 100 -17.02 1.46 24.22
CA ASN A 100 -18.43 1.72 23.96
C ASN A 100 -18.98 2.97 24.68
N SER A 101 -19.77 3.79 23.99
CA SER A 101 -20.85 4.61 24.60
C SER A 101 -21.91 4.93 23.56
#